data_AF-A0A5C9CM22-F1
#
_entry.id   AF-A0A5C9CM22-F1
#
_cell.length_a   1.000
_cell.length_b   1.000
_cell.length_c   1.000
_cell.angle_alpha   90.00
_cell.angle_beta   90.00
_cell.angle_gamma   90.00
#
_symmetry.space_group_name_H-M   'P 1'
#
loop_
_entity.id
_entity.type
_entity.pdbx_description
1 polymer ?
#
loop_
_entity_poly.entity_id
_entity_poly.type
_entity_poly.pdbx_seq_one_letter_code
_entity_poly.pdbx_strand_id
1 'polypeptide(L)'
;MELPAGLTPEIAAWMRIQMIIAAARAVEPLKVEINKVDDWANGLFSVFLSVLPGILRSNPELARQIAPQWKKAAEDFDRIHLYGKPARPDEPLEFLEARKMMYRIFGLLDIWKNAELQKPLQSVPKVRRA
;
A
#
# COMPACT_ATOMS: atom_id res chain seq x y z
N MET A 1 -44.96 3.91 7.06
CA MET A 1 -44.30 3.37 8.27
C MET A 1 -44.87 4.17 9.43
N GLU A 2 -45.80 3.58 10.18
CA GLU A 2 -46.46 4.29 11.30
C GLU A 2 -45.52 4.32 12.51
N LEU A 3 -45.50 5.46 13.21
CA LEU A 3 -44.68 5.64 14.40
C LEU A 3 -45.30 4.86 15.58
N PRO A 4 -44.49 4.34 16.53
CA PRO A 4 -45.01 3.69 17.72
C PRO A 4 -45.98 4.60 18.48
N ALA A 5 -46.98 4.02 19.15
CA ALA A 5 -47.95 4.78 19.93
C ALA A 5 -47.25 5.69 20.96
N GLY A 6 -47.57 6.99 20.94
CA GLY A 6 -46.95 8.01 21.80
C GLY A 6 -45.73 8.72 21.20
N LEU A 7 -45.25 8.32 20.02
CA LEU A 7 -44.12 8.97 19.34
C LEU A 7 -44.63 9.90 18.24
N THR A 8 -44.60 11.22 18.47
CA THR A 8 -44.98 12.18 17.43
C THR A 8 -43.89 12.26 16.35
N PRO A 9 -44.24 12.69 15.11
CA PRO A 9 -43.26 12.92 14.05
C PRO A 9 -42.12 13.86 14.46
N GLU A 10 -42.42 14.87 15.26
CA GLU A 10 -41.45 15.85 15.78
C GLU A 10 -40.48 15.19 16.76
N ILE A 11 -40.97 14.35 17.67
CA ILE A 11 -40.13 13.59 18.61
C ILE A 11 -39.25 12.61 17.83
N ALA A 12 -39.80 11.92 16.84
CA ALA A 12 -39.04 11.01 15.99
C ALA A 12 -37.98 11.72 15.13
N ALA A 13 -38.25 12.94 14.66
CA ALA A 13 -37.28 13.77 13.94
C ALA A 13 -36.17 14.26 14.88
N TRP A 14 -36.54 14.74 16.07
CA TRP A 14 -35.59 15.16 17.09
C TRP A 14 -34.66 14.01 17.52
N MET A 15 -35.20 12.82 17.79
CA MET A 15 -34.41 11.64 18.13
C MET A 15 -33.42 11.27 17.01
N ARG A 16 -33.85 11.30 15.74
CA ARG A 16 -32.95 11.05 14.60
C ARG A 16 -31.82 12.08 14.53
N ILE A 17 -32.11 13.36 14.75
CA ILE A 17 -31.09 14.41 14.80
C ILE A 17 -30.10 14.14 15.95
N GLN A 18 -30.58 13.80 17.15
CA GLN A 18 -29.71 13.47 18.28
C GLN A 18 -28.82 12.24 17.98
N MET A 19 -29.37 11.21 17.34
CA MET A 19 -28.60 10.03 16.93
C MET A 19 -27.51 10.38 15.91
N ILE A 20 -27.82 11.22 14.92
CA ILE A 20 -26.82 11.68 13.93
C ILE A 20 -25.72 12.49 14.61
N ILE A 21 -26.08 13.40 15.52
CA ILE A 21 -25.11 14.21 16.28
C ILE A 21 -24.23 13.30 17.15
N ALA A 22 -24.82 12.33 17.85
CA ALA A 22 -24.08 11.38 18.67
C ALA A 22 -23.12 10.52 17.84
N ALA A 23 -23.59 10.00 16.69
CA ALA A 23 -22.76 9.24 15.77
C ALA A 23 -21.60 10.08 15.21
N ALA A 24 -21.86 11.33 14.80
CA ALA A 24 -20.83 12.24 14.33
C ALA A 24 -19.76 12.50 15.42
N ARG A 25 -20.18 12.73 16.66
CA ARG A 25 -19.28 12.91 17.81
C ARG A 25 -18.44 11.66 18.10
N ALA A 26 -18.99 10.47 17.90
CA ALA A 26 -18.26 9.22 18.09
C ALA A 26 -17.24 8.94 16.97
N VAL A 27 -17.55 9.35 15.73
CA VAL A 27 -16.68 9.16 14.56
C VAL A 27 -15.52 10.15 14.53
N GLU A 28 -15.70 11.36 15.02
CA GLU A 28 -14.69 12.42 14.90
C GLU A 28 -13.32 12.05 15.50
N PRO A 29 -13.22 11.48 16.73
CA PRO A 29 -11.93 11.04 17.26
C PRO A 29 -11.30 9.91 16.42
N LEU A 30 -12.09 9.00 15.86
CA LEU A 30 -11.58 7.92 15.03
C LEU A 30 -10.95 8.44 13.74
N LYS A 31 -11.55 9.46 13.11
CA LYS A 31 -10.95 10.12 11.94
C LYS A 31 -9.60 10.75 12.28
N VAL A 32 -9.48 11.38 13.45
CA VAL A 32 -8.22 11.98 13.91
C VAL A 32 -7.14 10.90 14.08
N GLU A 33 -7.47 9.75 14.66
CA GLU A 33 -6.51 8.65 14.81
C GLU A 33 -6.12 8.03 13.46
N ILE A 34 -7.07 7.86 12.54
CA ILE A 34 -6.77 7.40 11.17
C ILE A 34 -5.81 8.38 10.48
N ASN A 35 -6.09 9.69 10.53
CA ASN A 35 -5.24 10.70 9.91
C ASN A 35 -3.81 10.67 10.49
N LYS A 36 -3.65 10.48 11.80
CA LYS A 36 -2.31 10.36 12.41
C LYS A 36 -1.53 9.15 11.89
N VAL A 37 -2.21 8.01 11.74
CA VAL A 37 -1.59 6.79 11.20
C VAL A 37 -1.20 7.00 9.74
N ASP A 38 -2.06 7.64 8.96
CA ASP A 38 -1.79 7.98 7.55
C ASP A 38 -0.61 8.95 7.42
N ASP A 39 -0.56 10.00 8.24
CA ASP A 39 0.54 10.96 8.27
C ASP A 39 1.87 10.26 8.61
N TRP A 40 1.86 9.36 9.60
CA TRP A 40 3.03 8.57 9.96
C TRP A 40 3.49 7.65 8.82
N ALA A 41 2.56 6.92 8.19
CA ALA A 41 2.85 6.03 7.07
C ALA A 41 3.40 6.80 5.86
N ASN A 42 2.83 7.96 5.54
CA ASN A 42 3.29 8.85 4.48
C ASN A 42 4.70 9.40 4.76
N GLY A 43 5.00 9.73 6.02
CA GLY A 43 6.35 10.12 6.44
C GLY A 43 7.37 9.01 6.19
N LEU A 44 7.06 7.78 6.59
CA LEU A 44 7.92 6.62 6.36
C LEU A 44 8.11 6.33 4.86
N PHE A 45 7.02 6.40 4.09
CA PHE A 45 7.06 6.25 2.63
C PHE A 45 7.98 7.28 1.96
N SER A 46 7.91 8.54 2.41
CA SER A 46 8.76 9.63 1.91
C SER A 46 10.24 9.42 2.24
N VAL A 47 10.56 8.91 3.43
CA VAL A 47 11.94 8.54 3.82
C VAL A 47 12.46 7.42 2.91
N PHE A 48 11.68 6.37 2.68
CA PHE A 48 12.08 5.28 1.80
C PHE A 48 12.29 5.74 0.36
N LEU A 49 11.43 6.62 -0.17
CA LEU A 49 11.62 7.20 -1.50
C LEU A 49 12.89 8.04 -1.61
N SER A 50 13.30 8.69 -0.54
CA SER A 50 14.49 9.54 -0.52
C SER A 50 15.79 8.74 -0.44
N VAL A 51 15.77 7.62 0.30
CA VAL A 51 16.99 6.86 0.64
C VAL A 51 17.21 5.65 -0.26
N LEU A 52 16.17 4.86 -0.53
CA LEU A 52 16.32 3.59 -1.24
C LEU A 52 16.87 3.72 -2.67
N PRO A 53 16.54 4.75 -3.47
CA PRO A 53 17.13 4.89 -4.80
C PRO A 53 18.65 4.93 -4.80
N GLY A 54 19.27 5.61 -3.83
CA GLY A 54 20.73 5.63 -3.69
C GLY A 54 21.27 4.24 -3.36
N ILE A 55 20.70 3.59 -2.34
CA ILE A 55 21.10 2.24 -1.90
C ILE A 55 21.00 1.23 -3.04
N LEU A 56 19.87 1.21 -3.76
CA LEU A 56 19.62 0.24 -4.82
C LEU A 56 20.51 0.46 -6.04
N ARG A 57 20.84 1.71 -6.39
CA ARG A 57 21.80 2.01 -7.46
C ARG A 57 23.22 1.59 -7.10
N SER A 58 23.62 1.77 -5.85
CA SER A 58 24.94 1.34 -5.36
C SER A 58 25.04 -0.18 -5.13
N ASN A 59 23.90 -0.88 -5.05
CA ASN A 59 23.83 -2.31 -4.76
C ASN A 59 22.90 -3.03 -5.76
N PRO A 60 23.33 -3.21 -7.03
CA PRO A 60 22.48 -3.79 -8.07
C PRO A 60 22.00 -5.21 -7.76
N GLU A 61 22.77 -6.01 -7.01
CA GLU A 61 22.32 -7.34 -6.57
C GLU A 61 21.12 -7.28 -5.64
N LEU A 62 21.10 -6.31 -4.71
CA LEU A 62 19.97 -6.11 -3.82
C LEU A 62 18.71 -5.70 -4.60
N ALA A 63 18.88 -4.80 -5.58
CA ALA A 63 17.80 -4.43 -6.48
C ALA A 63 17.26 -5.64 -7.26
N ARG A 64 18.13 -6.53 -7.77
CA ARG A 64 17.73 -7.78 -8.45
C ARG A 64 16.97 -8.74 -7.54
N GLN A 65 17.31 -8.80 -6.25
CA GLN A 65 16.63 -9.68 -5.29
C GLN A 65 15.24 -9.15 -4.90
N ILE A 66 15.09 -7.84 -4.74
CA ILE A 66 13.84 -7.21 -4.28
C ILE A 66 12.85 -6.99 -5.42
N ALA A 67 13.32 -6.62 -6.62
CA ALA A 67 12.46 -6.26 -7.75
C ALA A 67 11.38 -7.31 -8.09
N PRO A 68 11.64 -8.63 -8.11
CA PRO A 68 10.62 -9.63 -8.40
C PRO A 68 9.50 -9.67 -7.37
N GLN A 69 9.83 -9.51 -6.08
CA GLN A 69 8.85 -9.54 -4.99
C GLN A 69 7.93 -8.32 -5.05
N TRP A 70 8.50 -7.16 -5.35
CA TRP A 70 7.75 -5.91 -5.46
C TRP A 70 6.94 -5.83 -6.75
N LYS A 71 7.46 -6.39 -7.85
CA LYS A 71 6.71 -6.61 -9.09
C LYS A 71 5.48 -7.47 -8.83
N LYS A 72 5.67 -8.63 -8.17
CA LYS A 72 4.57 -9.52 -7.81
C LYS A 72 3.52 -8.80 -6.95
N ALA A 73 3.94 -7.99 -5.98
CA ALA A 73 3.00 -7.20 -5.18
C ALA A 73 2.21 -6.19 -6.01
N ALA A 74 2.84 -5.53 -6.99
CA ALA A 74 2.16 -4.63 -7.92
C ALA A 74 1.13 -5.38 -8.79
N GLU A 75 1.50 -6.55 -9.30
CA GLU A 75 0.60 -7.40 -10.10
C GLU A 75 -0.57 -7.95 -9.27
N ASP A 76 -0.31 -8.42 -8.05
CA ASP A 76 -1.34 -8.91 -7.13
C ASP A 76 -2.28 -7.76 -6.70
N PHE A 77 -1.78 -6.53 -6.54
CA PHE A 77 -2.60 -5.34 -6.31
C PHE A 77 -3.54 -5.10 -7.50
N ASP A 78 -3.02 -5.06 -8.72
CA ASP A 78 -3.80 -4.82 -9.93
C ASP A 78 -4.86 -5.91 -10.13
N ARG A 79 -4.51 -7.18 -9.86
CA ARG A 79 -5.43 -8.33 -9.87
C ARG A 79 -6.66 -8.10 -8.99
N ILE A 80 -6.48 -7.53 -7.80
CA ILE A 80 -7.55 -7.28 -6.84
C ILE A 80 -8.30 -6.00 -7.19
N HIS A 81 -7.57 -4.88 -7.34
CA HIS A 81 -8.15 -3.55 -7.49
C HIS A 81 -8.87 -3.35 -8.84
N LEU A 82 -8.29 -3.84 -9.94
CA LEU A 82 -8.83 -3.62 -11.28
C LEU A 82 -9.80 -4.73 -11.70
N TYR A 83 -9.57 -5.96 -11.25
CA TYR A 83 -10.34 -7.13 -11.71
C TYR A 83 -11.21 -7.76 -10.62
N GLY A 84 -11.32 -7.14 -9.45
CA GLY A 84 -12.20 -7.56 -8.35
C GLY A 84 -11.91 -8.96 -7.83
N LYS A 85 -10.67 -9.46 -8.00
CA LYS A 85 -10.30 -10.79 -7.50
C LYS A 85 -10.13 -10.76 -5.98
N PRO A 86 -10.39 -11.88 -5.28
CA PRO A 86 -10.19 -11.93 -3.84
C PRO A 86 -8.71 -11.75 -3.49
N ALA A 87 -8.48 -10.95 -2.43
CA ALA A 87 -7.20 -10.84 -1.75
C ALA A 87 -6.85 -12.16 -1.06
N ARG A 88 -5.55 -12.41 -0.85
CA ARG A 88 -5.14 -13.54 0.00
C ARG A 88 -5.35 -13.14 1.46
N PRO A 89 -5.72 -14.08 2.35
CA PRO A 89 -5.99 -13.76 3.76
C PRO A 89 -4.82 -13.13 4.51
N ASP A 90 -3.59 -13.50 4.16
CA ASP A 90 -2.33 -13.03 4.74
C ASP A 90 -1.78 -11.77 4.06
N GLU A 91 -2.36 -11.36 2.94
CA GLU A 91 -1.89 -10.23 2.15
C GLU A 91 -3.09 -9.44 1.57
N PRO A 92 -3.75 -8.64 2.43
CA PRO A 92 -4.86 -7.78 2.01
C PRO A 92 -4.37 -6.67 1.06
N LEU A 93 -5.30 -6.01 0.37
CA LEU A 93 -4.99 -5.04 -0.68
C LEU A 93 -4.09 -3.89 -0.17
N GLU A 94 -4.36 -3.43 1.04
CA GLU A 94 -3.67 -2.33 1.71
C GLU A 94 -2.19 -2.67 1.96
N PHE A 95 -1.85 -3.95 2.17
CA PHE A 95 -0.48 -4.42 2.39
C PHE A 95 0.34 -4.50 1.10
N LEU A 96 -0.33 -4.49 -0.05
CA LEU A 96 0.29 -4.50 -1.37
C LEU A 96 0.58 -3.09 -1.87
N GLU A 97 -0.17 -2.09 -1.40
CA GLU A 97 -0.16 -0.74 -1.96
C GLU A 97 1.21 -0.06 -1.91
N ALA A 98 1.88 -0.08 -0.74
CA ALA A 98 3.18 0.55 -0.59
C ALA A 98 4.23 -0.07 -1.53
N ARG A 99 4.28 -1.40 -1.61
CA ARG A 99 5.19 -2.14 -2.51
C ARG A 99 4.86 -1.88 -3.98
N LYS A 100 3.58 -1.84 -4.34
CA LYS A 100 3.11 -1.46 -5.69
C LYS A 100 3.61 -0.06 -6.07
N MET A 101 3.40 0.92 -5.19
CA MET A 101 3.76 2.31 -5.46
C MET A 101 5.28 2.46 -5.61
N MET A 102 6.05 1.86 -4.69
CA MET A 102 7.50 1.86 -4.76
C MET A 102 8.03 1.17 -6.03
N TYR A 103 7.48 0.01 -6.41
CA TYR A 103 7.86 -0.68 -7.65
C TYR A 103 7.70 0.22 -8.88
N ARG A 104 6.54 0.87 -8.99
CA ARG A 104 6.23 1.75 -10.13
C ARG A 104 7.13 2.99 -10.15
N ILE A 105 7.28 3.68 -9.02
CA ILE A 105 8.14 4.86 -8.93
C ILE A 105 9.58 4.51 -9.27
N PHE A 106 10.10 3.39 -8.77
CA PHE A 106 11.48 2.97 -9.06
C PHE A 106 11.66 2.51 -10.51
N GLY A 107 10.60 2.04 -11.16
CA GLY A 107 10.58 1.82 -12.61
C GLY A 107 10.71 3.12 -13.38
N LEU A 108 9.98 4.17 -12.98
CA LEU A 108 10.07 5.51 -13.59
C LEU A 108 11.46 6.15 -13.39
N LEU A 109 12.16 5.80 -12.31
CA LEU A 109 13.51 6.25 -12.02
C LEU A 109 14.62 5.36 -12.63
N ASP A 110 14.25 4.42 -13.50
CA ASP A 110 15.13 3.44 -14.16
C ASP A 110 15.99 2.60 -13.19
N ILE A 111 15.59 2.47 -11.92
CA ILE A 111 16.38 1.76 -10.90
C ILE A 111 16.48 0.27 -11.25
N TRP A 112 15.35 -0.35 -11.65
CA TRP A 112 15.30 -1.76 -12.00
C TRP A 112 16.12 -2.08 -13.24
N LYS A 113 16.01 -1.23 -14.28
CA LYS A 113 16.75 -1.38 -15.53
C LYS A 113 18.26 -1.25 -15.31
N ASN A 114 18.70 -0.30 -14.50
CA ASN A 114 20.11 -0.14 -14.15
C ASN A 114 20.67 -1.40 -13.45
N ALA A 115 19.89 -2.01 -12.56
CA ALA A 115 20.28 -3.25 -11.90
C ALA A 115 20.37 -4.42 -12.88
N GLU A 116 19.52 -4.51 -13.91
CA GLU A 116 19.60 -5.57 -14.92
C GLU A 116 20.83 -5.44 -15.83
N LEU A 117 21.20 -4.21 -16.19
CA LEU A 117 22.34 -3.90 -17.06
C LEU A 117 23.69 -4.14 -16.38
N GLN A 118 23.76 -3.99 -15.05
CA GLN A 118 24.98 -4.24 -14.26
C GLN A 118 25.12 -5.73 -13.85
N LYS A 119 24.75 -6.66 -14.74
CA LYS A 119 24.98 -8.08 -14.51
C LYS A 119 26.49 -8.32 -14.40
N PRO A 120 26.99 -9.01 -13.35
CA PRO A 120 28.36 -9.50 -13.41
C PRO A 120 28.47 -10.41 -14.64
N LEU A 121 29.50 -10.16 -15.46
CA LEU A 121 29.94 -11.09 -16.51
C LEU A 121 30.01 -12.48 -15.86
N GLN A 122 29.23 -13.43 -16.37
CA GLN A 122 29.22 -14.79 -15.86
C GLN A 122 30.67 -15.28 -15.74
N SER A 123 31.05 -15.73 -14.54
CA SER A 123 32.37 -16.32 -14.29
C SER A 123 32.63 -17.40 -15.32
N VAL A 124 33.71 -17.22 -16.09
CA VAL A 124 34.27 -18.16 -17.06
C VAL A 124 34.15 -19.59 -16.51
N PRO A 125 33.63 -20.56 -17.30
CA PRO A 125 33.51 -21.93 -16.82
C PRO A 125 34.88 -22.42 -16.35
N LYS A 126 34.94 -22.91 -15.10
CA LYS A 126 36.13 -23.59 -14.58
C LYS A 126 36.46 -24.72 -15.54
N VAL A 127 37.49 -24.53 -16.36
CA VAL A 127 38.11 -25.58 -17.15
C VAL A 127 38.52 -26.67 -16.16
N ARG A 128 37.79 -27.79 -16.16
CA ARG A 128 38.25 -29.02 -15.50
C ARG A 128 39.56 -29.38 -16.20
N ARG A 129 40.69 -29.14 -15.54
CA ARG A 129 41.95 -29.78 -15.94
C ARG A 129 41.78 -31.28 -15.72
N ALA A 130 42.17 -32.02 -16.75
CA ALA A 130 42.09 -33.46 -16.89
C ALA A 130 42.80 -34.21 -15.74
#